data_AF-A0A914W7R6-F1
#
_entry.id   AF-A0A914W7R6-F1
#
_cell.length_a   1.000
_cell.length_b   1.000
_cell.length_c   1.000
_cell.angle_alpha   90.00
_cell.angle_beta   90.00
_cell.angle_gamma   90.00
#
_symmetry.space_group_name_H-M   'P 1'
#
loop_
_entity.id
_entity.type
_entity.pdbx_description
1 polymer ?
#
loop_
_entity_poly.entity_id
_entity_poly.type
_entity_poly.pdbx_seq_one_letter_code
_entity_poly.pdbx_strand_id
1 'polypeptide(L)'
;MGGNTSQLPPPPANFPYFSLTFRIYDKIKLIDCDDQCLSLIQQVVTSNWPNGIQSQCYDHGAFEIKFLGRPFCASGSKKEALASKRMCCALLISLQSAGWELCVNSDLSRSTDLTTWFFQRNPALIGKQLPTVGGIICLSLSSHDKLQLINAPTVLHNELLQCVGPLLQSHEVHGCDFEVKLVGYPWSSASFEEGVSARQLLLNTIRKFDSHNFRFYGTANLKGTADCIFFEQNRNYVAGETRFCMLSLNASDRIRLIDCPEPVVETVGRCINQYWPDGIQETRQYEHCVEYKLKGYPWHSYGDDAINSRFLITLILQSLVPVGWAVMSALDISRRANDKAVFVLRSCTPTSIPHMCISPADMDLIRLINAPKDMQDAVNSVIHSNWPYGVQREGTRLMAYEWKLQGHPWSSHGGNDYAMSRHLMTRLLNEMARLGWRVICSADVSAKYINQENGPDYPIDVHSWFLARTGHVAQPPNMPGPSAAAGFGVGFAPPSYSEAMNEKQ
;
A
#
# COMPACT_ATOMS: atom_id res chain seq x y z
N MET A 1 34.08 -7.85 -13.10
CA MET A 1 34.40 -6.41 -13.18
C MET A 1 33.09 -5.68 -13.42
N GLY A 2 32.45 -5.22 -12.35
CA GLY A 2 31.15 -4.54 -12.42
C GLY A 2 31.35 -3.04 -12.60
N GLY A 3 30.79 -2.47 -13.66
CA GLY A 3 30.79 -1.03 -13.85
C GLY A 3 29.99 -0.36 -12.73
N ASN A 4 30.62 0.55 -11.99
CA ASN A 4 29.94 1.51 -11.13
C ASN A 4 29.18 2.51 -12.03
N THR A 5 27.99 2.14 -12.50
CA THR A 5 27.06 3.14 -13.04
C THR A 5 26.38 3.80 -11.86
N SER A 6 26.93 4.95 -11.43
CA SER A 6 26.40 5.81 -10.37
C SER A 6 25.13 6.58 -10.78
N GLN A 7 24.65 6.38 -12.01
CA GLN A 7 23.52 7.08 -12.59
C GLN A 7 22.43 6.07 -12.97
N LEU A 8 21.22 6.31 -12.48
CA LEU A 8 20.02 5.61 -12.92
C LEU A 8 19.75 5.91 -14.40
N PRO A 9 19.17 4.97 -15.16
CA PRO A 9 18.69 5.27 -16.51
C PRO A 9 17.74 6.48 -16.46
N PRO A 10 17.94 7.51 -17.31
CA PRO A 10 17.08 8.68 -17.28
C PRO A 10 15.63 8.29 -17.62
N PRO A 11 14.62 8.89 -16.97
CA PRO A 11 13.24 8.68 -17.37
C PRO A 11 13.00 9.15 -18.81
N PRO A 12 12.05 8.51 -19.53
CA PRO A 12 11.52 9.07 -20.77
C PRO A 12 11.02 10.51 -20.57
N ALA A 13 11.00 11.30 -21.64
CA ALA A 13 10.40 12.64 -21.58
C ALA A 13 8.93 12.54 -21.11
N ASN A 14 8.53 13.44 -20.20
CA ASN A 14 7.20 13.46 -19.57
C ASN A 14 6.83 12.16 -18.84
N PHE A 15 7.81 11.48 -18.22
CA PHE A 15 7.55 10.28 -17.44
C PHE A 15 6.54 10.58 -16.32
N PRO A 16 5.41 9.85 -16.25
CA PRO A 16 4.28 10.26 -15.43
C PRO A 16 4.31 9.72 -14.01
N TYR A 17 5.47 9.25 -13.51
CA TYR A 17 5.59 8.71 -12.16
C TYR A 17 6.82 9.24 -11.44
N PHE A 18 6.73 9.37 -10.12
CA PHE A 18 7.87 9.50 -9.24
C PHE A 18 7.63 8.74 -7.94
N SER A 19 8.69 8.49 -7.17
CA SER A 19 8.58 7.89 -5.84
C SER A 19 9.20 8.75 -4.76
N LEU A 20 8.59 8.74 -3.57
CA LEU A 20 9.07 9.36 -2.33
C LEU A 20 9.15 8.29 -1.25
N THR A 21 10.33 7.99 -0.72
CA THR A 21 10.53 7.03 0.36
C THR A 21 10.89 7.72 1.67
N PHE A 22 10.23 7.34 2.76
CA PHE A 22 10.60 7.71 4.12
C PHE A 22 11.66 6.75 4.67
N ARG A 23 12.72 7.28 5.29
CA ARG A 23 13.81 6.47 5.84
C ARG A 23 14.07 6.81 7.30
N ILE A 24 14.36 5.80 8.10
CA ILE A 24 14.79 6.04 9.47
C ILE A 24 16.13 6.81 9.47
N TYR A 25 16.34 7.77 10.36
CA TYR A 25 15.40 8.36 11.32
C TYR A 25 14.79 9.68 10.82
N ASP A 26 15.37 10.23 9.76
CA ASP A 26 15.34 11.66 9.46
C ASP A 26 15.59 11.98 7.99
N LYS A 27 15.19 11.11 7.07
CA LYS A 27 15.41 11.31 5.63
C LYS A 27 14.17 10.99 4.80
N ILE A 28 13.99 11.74 3.72
CA ILE A 28 13.21 11.30 2.56
C ILE A 28 14.10 11.22 1.32
N LYS A 29 13.81 10.26 0.44
CA LYS A 29 14.48 10.10 -0.86
C LYS A 29 13.48 10.13 -2.00
N LEU A 30 13.84 10.80 -3.08
CA LEU A 30 13.01 11.03 -4.26
C LEU A 30 13.67 10.43 -5.50
N ILE A 31 12.90 9.74 -6.32
CA ILE A 31 13.36 9.14 -7.60
C ILE A 31 12.36 9.48 -8.70
N ASP A 32 12.89 9.80 -9.88
CA ASP A 32 12.13 10.28 -11.06
C ASP A 32 11.30 11.56 -10.78
N CYS A 33 11.64 12.30 -9.72
CA CYS A 33 10.98 13.55 -9.37
C CYS A 33 11.55 14.70 -10.20
N ASP A 34 10.71 15.37 -11.00
CA ASP A 34 11.12 16.53 -11.79
C ASP A 34 11.41 17.77 -10.93
N ASP A 35 12.06 18.78 -11.52
CA ASP A 35 12.49 19.98 -10.80
C ASP A 35 11.33 20.79 -10.21
N GLN A 36 10.17 20.81 -10.86
CA GLN A 36 8.99 21.53 -10.38
C GLN A 36 8.38 20.83 -9.16
N CYS A 37 8.23 19.51 -9.24
CA CYS A 37 7.77 18.65 -8.16
C CYS A 37 8.74 18.71 -6.98
N LEU A 38 10.05 18.65 -7.25
CA LEU A 38 11.07 18.75 -6.22
C LEU A 38 11.01 20.10 -5.49
N SER A 39 10.92 21.21 -6.23
CA SER A 39 10.80 22.56 -5.65
C SER A 39 9.56 22.67 -4.76
N LEU A 40 8.43 22.11 -5.18
CA LEU A 40 7.19 22.06 -4.40
C LEU A 40 7.38 21.28 -3.10
N ILE A 41 7.96 20.08 -3.16
CA ILE A 41 8.22 19.24 -1.99
C ILE A 41 9.14 19.98 -0.99
N GLN A 42 10.20 20.62 -1.48
CA GLN A 42 11.12 21.41 -0.65
C GLN A 42 10.40 22.57 0.04
N GLN A 43 9.56 23.31 -0.68
CA GLN A 43 8.76 24.40 -0.12
C GLN A 43 7.82 23.89 0.99
N VAL A 44 7.11 22.79 0.75
CA VAL A 44 6.18 22.21 1.74
C VAL A 44 6.93 21.73 2.98
N VAL A 45 8.04 21.01 2.80
CA VAL A 45 8.87 20.54 3.92
C VAL A 45 9.37 21.73 4.74
N THR A 46 9.91 22.76 4.09
CA THR A 46 10.44 23.96 4.76
C THR A 46 9.36 24.69 5.57
N SER A 47 8.14 24.72 5.06
CA SER A 47 7.02 25.42 5.71
C SER A 47 6.38 24.62 6.85
N ASN A 48 6.49 23.29 6.83
CA ASN A 48 5.73 22.41 7.74
C ASN A 48 6.59 21.60 8.71
N TRP A 49 7.90 21.51 8.49
CA TRP A 49 8.81 20.86 9.43
C TRP A 49 9.51 21.88 10.33
N PRO A 50 9.16 21.95 11.63
CA PRO A 50 9.56 23.06 12.50
C PRO A 50 11.06 23.13 12.79
N ASN A 51 11.78 22.01 12.69
CA ASN A 51 13.22 21.99 12.98
C ASN A 51 14.06 22.35 11.75
N GLY A 52 13.47 22.42 10.55
CA GLY A 52 14.17 22.72 9.30
C GLY A 52 14.93 21.54 8.69
N ILE A 53 15.54 21.83 7.54
CA ILE A 53 16.30 20.85 6.74
C ILE A 53 17.77 20.91 7.15
N GLN A 54 18.39 19.75 7.42
CA GLN A 54 19.80 19.63 7.76
C GLN A 54 20.69 19.69 6.52
N SER A 55 20.33 18.92 5.48
CA SER A 55 21.09 18.86 4.24
C SER A 55 20.22 18.34 3.09
N GLN A 56 20.64 18.64 1.86
CA GLN A 56 20.04 18.12 0.65
C GLN A 56 21.15 17.74 -0.33
N CYS A 57 21.04 16.60 -0.99
CA CYS A 57 22.02 16.15 -1.97
C CYS A 57 21.44 15.12 -2.93
N TYR A 58 22.10 14.96 -4.08
CA TYR A 58 21.90 13.77 -4.92
C TYR A 58 22.82 12.65 -4.41
N ASP A 59 22.24 11.46 -4.26
CA ASP A 59 22.91 10.24 -3.80
C ASP A 59 22.45 9.07 -4.68
N HIS A 60 23.34 8.55 -5.53
CA HIS A 60 23.09 7.43 -6.45
C HIS A 60 21.80 7.59 -7.30
N GLY A 61 21.59 8.77 -7.87
CA GLY A 61 20.42 9.08 -8.72
C GLY A 61 19.12 9.38 -7.95
N ALA A 62 19.12 9.31 -6.63
CA ALA A 62 18.01 9.77 -5.80
C ALA A 62 18.32 11.16 -5.19
N PHE A 63 17.34 12.04 -5.11
CA PHE A 63 17.46 13.28 -4.34
C PHE A 63 17.08 13.02 -2.88
N GLU A 64 18.00 13.28 -1.96
CA GLU A 64 17.82 13.08 -0.52
C GLU A 64 17.59 14.43 0.18
N ILE A 65 16.57 14.49 1.03
CA ILE A 65 16.36 15.56 2.01
C ILE A 65 16.56 14.95 3.40
N LYS A 66 17.56 15.45 4.13
CA LYS A 66 17.81 15.11 5.53
C LYS A 66 17.25 16.20 6.43
N PHE A 67 16.45 15.83 7.41
CA PHE A 67 15.78 16.73 8.34
C PHE A 67 16.66 16.98 9.57
N LEU A 68 16.57 18.17 10.16
CA LEU A 68 17.03 18.37 11.55
C LEU A 68 16.03 17.73 12.51
N GLY A 69 16.50 16.97 13.49
CA GLY A 69 15.66 16.18 14.40
C GLY A 69 15.41 14.75 13.90
N ARG A 70 14.36 14.09 14.42
CA ARG A 70 14.10 12.66 14.12
C ARG A 70 12.63 12.38 13.77
N PRO A 71 12.11 12.92 12.65
CA PRO A 71 10.68 12.84 12.27
C PRO A 71 10.13 11.42 12.13
N PHE A 72 10.99 10.46 11.76
CA PHE A 72 10.62 9.08 11.43
C PHE A 72 11.16 8.06 12.44
N CYS A 73 11.51 8.51 13.64
CA CYS A 73 11.99 7.63 14.71
C CYS A 73 10.84 7.09 15.57
N ALA A 74 10.83 5.77 15.78
CA ALA A 74 9.89 5.11 16.69
C ALA A 74 9.94 5.70 18.11
N SER A 75 11.15 5.94 18.63
CA SER A 75 11.40 6.57 19.94
C SER A 75 11.48 8.10 19.89
N GLY A 76 11.08 8.73 18.78
CA GLY A 76 11.02 10.18 18.64
C GLY A 76 9.94 10.84 19.51
N SER A 77 10.07 12.15 19.75
CA SER A 77 9.14 12.88 20.62
C SER A 77 7.70 12.92 20.07
N LYS A 78 6.69 13.06 20.96
CA LYS A 78 5.28 13.25 20.55
C LYS A 78 5.13 14.47 19.63
N LYS A 79 5.85 15.56 19.93
CA LYS A 79 5.84 16.80 19.13
C LYS A 79 6.33 16.57 17.70
N GLU A 80 7.47 15.91 17.52
CA GLU A 80 8.00 15.59 16.19
C GLU A 80 7.10 14.60 15.44
N ALA A 81 6.52 13.62 16.14
CA ALA A 81 5.60 12.65 15.55
C ALA A 81 4.32 13.29 15.00
N LEU A 82 3.78 14.29 15.69
CA LEU A 82 2.62 15.04 15.22
C LEU A 82 3.00 15.98 14.07
N ALA A 83 4.16 16.66 14.17
CA ALA A 83 4.67 17.52 13.11
C ALA A 83 4.93 16.76 11.79
N SER A 84 5.49 15.54 11.86
CA SER A 84 5.73 14.73 10.65
C SER A 84 4.42 14.30 9.97
N LYS A 85 3.38 13.96 10.74
CA LYS A 85 2.04 13.64 10.20
C LYS A 85 1.37 14.85 9.55
N ARG A 86 1.48 16.03 10.16
CA ARG A 86 0.98 17.29 9.56
C ARG A 86 1.70 17.62 8.26
N MET A 87 3.03 17.49 8.25
CA MET A 87 3.84 17.65 7.04
C MET A 87 3.40 16.68 5.93
N CYS A 88 3.09 15.42 6.28
CA CYS A 88 2.56 14.44 5.34
C CYS A 88 1.20 14.86 4.75
N CYS A 89 0.26 15.33 5.57
CA CYS A 89 -1.01 15.88 5.05
C CYS A 89 -0.77 17.06 4.08
N ALA A 90 0.13 17.99 4.44
CA ALA A 90 0.47 19.13 3.60
C ALA A 90 1.14 18.73 2.27
N LEU A 91 2.03 17.74 2.30
CA LEU A 91 2.66 17.17 1.10
C LEU A 91 1.61 16.59 0.16
N LEU A 92 0.73 15.74 0.68
CA LEU A 92 -0.30 15.10 -0.13
C LEU A 92 -1.29 16.13 -0.74
N ILE A 93 -1.70 17.14 0.02
CA ILE A 93 -2.57 18.23 -0.47
C ILE A 93 -1.88 19.02 -1.59
N SER A 94 -0.62 19.40 -1.38
CA SER A 94 0.13 20.24 -2.31
C SER A 94 0.45 19.50 -3.61
N LEU A 95 0.89 18.24 -3.49
CA LEU A 95 1.15 17.37 -4.64
C LEU A 95 -0.12 17.14 -5.45
N GLN A 96 -1.25 16.85 -4.79
CA GLN A 96 -2.53 16.68 -5.49
C GLN A 96 -2.93 17.93 -6.28
N SER A 97 -2.83 19.11 -5.64
CA SER A 97 -3.16 20.40 -6.28
C SER A 97 -2.26 20.71 -7.47
N ALA A 98 -1.05 20.15 -7.48
CA ALA A 98 -0.07 20.25 -8.57
C ALA A 98 -0.24 19.16 -9.65
N GLY A 99 -1.27 18.31 -9.55
CA GLY A 99 -1.55 17.25 -10.51
C GLY A 99 -0.82 15.94 -10.23
N TRP A 100 -0.39 15.68 -9.00
CA TRP A 100 0.23 14.42 -8.59
C TRP A 100 -0.65 13.66 -7.61
N GLU A 101 -1.12 12.49 -8.04
CA GLU A 101 -1.99 11.62 -7.25
C GLU A 101 -1.18 10.48 -6.63
N LEU A 102 -1.42 10.20 -5.35
CA LEU A 102 -0.84 9.02 -4.70
C LEU A 102 -1.49 7.77 -5.30
N CYS A 103 -0.71 6.92 -5.99
CA CYS A 103 -1.24 5.74 -6.66
C CYS A 103 -0.91 4.43 -5.94
N VAL A 104 0.23 4.36 -5.23
CA VAL A 104 0.65 3.19 -4.43
C VAL A 104 1.42 3.64 -3.19
N ASN A 105 1.15 3.01 -2.05
CA ASN A 105 2.04 3.01 -0.89
C ASN A 105 2.58 1.60 -0.67
N SER A 106 3.87 1.45 -0.34
CA SER A 106 4.49 0.13 -0.22
C SER A 106 5.74 0.13 0.63
N ASP A 107 5.89 -0.89 1.48
CA ASP A 107 7.09 -1.13 2.27
C ASP A 107 7.97 -2.12 1.51
N LEU A 108 8.90 -1.59 0.72
CA LEU A 108 9.76 -2.33 -0.23
C LEU A 108 11.18 -2.60 0.31
N SER A 109 11.34 -2.49 1.63
CA SER A 109 12.60 -2.53 2.34
C SER A 109 12.50 -3.43 3.56
N ARG A 110 13.59 -4.16 3.83
CA ARG A 110 13.71 -4.98 5.03
C ARG A 110 14.19 -4.23 6.28
N SER A 111 14.87 -3.07 6.13
CA SER A 111 15.65 -2.48 7.23
C SER A 111 15.45 -0.99 7.41
N THR A 112 16.05 -0.16 6.56
CA THR A 112 16.20 1.29 6.83
C THR A 112 15.12 2.16 6.18
N ASP A 113 14.43 1.66 5.16
CA ASP A 113 13.29 2.37 4.62
C ASP A 113 12.02 1.90 5.31
N LEU A 114 11.14 2.85 5.47
CA LEU A 114 9.78 2.65 5.92
C LEU A 114 8.90 2.55 4.66
N THR A 115 7.85 3.37 4.57
CA THR A 115 7.00 3.40 3.37
C THR A 115 7.64 4.16 2.20
N THR A 116 7.41 3.63 0.99
CA THR A 116 7.55 4.34 -0.27
C THR A 116 6.18 4.71 -0.83
N TRP A 117 5.98 5.99 -1.10
CA TRP A 117 4.86 6.51 -1.89
C TRP A 117 5.26 6.61 -3.35
N PHE A 118 4.38 6.12 -4.22
CA PHE A 118 4.46 6.31 -5.66
C PHE A 118 3.34 7.24 -6.09
N PHE A 119 3.70 8.25 -6.86
CA PHE A 119 2.78 9.23 -7.39
C PHE A 119 2.67 9.07 -8.90
N GLN A 120 1.46 9.27 -9.41
CA GLN A 120 1.16 9.32 -10.83
C GLN A 120 0.72 10.73 -11.22
N ARG A 121 1.11 11.19 -12.40
CA ARG A 121 0.61 12.43 -12.97
C ARG A 121 -0.87 12.28 -13.31
N ASN A 122 -1.70 13.13 -12.72
CA ASN A 122 -3.12 13.27 -13.01
C ASN A 122 -3.46 14.75 -13.27
N PRO A 123 -3.46 15.19 -14.54
CA PRO A 123 -3.76 16.57 -14.90
C PRO A 123 -5.15 17.06 -14.47
N ALA A 124 -6.12 16.16 -14.26
CA ALA A 124 -7.48 16.54 -13.84
C ALA A 124 -7.53 17.13 -12.42
N LEU A 125 -6.46 16.94 -11.63
CA LEU A 125 -6.33 17.49 -10.28
C LEU A 125 -5.70 18.89 -10.25
N ILE A 126 -5.11 19.36 -11.37
CA ILE A 126 -4.44 20.66 -11.41
C ILE A 126 -5.42 21.78 -11.08
N GLY A 127 -5.10 22.56 -10.06
CA GLY A 127 -5.95 23.67 -9.60
C GLY A 127 -7.14 23.26 -8.73
N LYS A 128 -7.34 21.95 -8.47
CA LYS A 128 -8.30 21.47 -7.46
C LYS A 128 -7.81 21.92 -6.08
N GLN A 129 -8.48 22.90 -5.50
CA GLN A 129 -8.12 23.42 -4.18
C GLN A 129 -8.77 22.57 -3.09
N LEU A 130 -7.99 21.69 -2.49
CA LEU A 130 -8.35 21.07 -1.22
C LEU A 130 -8.13 22.09 -0.08
N PRO A 131 -9.01 22.14 0.93
CA PRO A 131 -8.80 22.99 2.08
C PRO A 131 -7.57 22.54 2.85
N THR A 132 -6.75 23.49 3.33
CA THR A 132 -5.54 23.18 4.11
C THR A 132 -5.88 22.33 5.34
N VAL A 133 -6.98 22.64 6.02
CA VAL A 133 -7.55 21.85 7.12
C VAL A 133 -8.71 21.03 6.61
N GLY A 134 -8.71 19.73 6.89
CA GLY A 134 -9.76 18.81 6.46
C GLY A 134 -9.72 18.43 4.98
N GLY A 135 -8.74 18.89 4.19
CA GLY A 135 -8.57 18.44 2.81
C GLY A 135 -8.06 17.01 2.75
N ILE A 136 -6.94 16.76 3.43
CA ILE A 136 -6.45 15.41 3.73
C ILE A 136 -6.19 15.32 5.23
N ILE A 137 -6.77 14.31 5.86
CA ILE A 137 -6.64 14.03 7.29
C ILE A 137 -5.81 12.77 7.49
N CYS A 138 -5.23 12.61 8.67
CA CYS A 138 -4.47 11.41 9.03
C CYS A 138 -5.06 10.80 10.31
N LEU A 139 -5.53 9.56 10.23
CA LEU A 139 -5.82 8.68 11.37
C LEU A 139 -4.60 7.81 11.63
N SER A 140 -4.00 7.91 12.82
CA SER A 140 -2.78 7.18 13.16
C SER A 140 -2.95 6.31 14.39
N LEU A 141 -2.47 5.06 14.28
CA LEU A 141 -2.37 4.11 15.39
C LEU A 141 -1.10 4.41 16.21
N SER A 142 -1.27 5.00 17.39
CA SER A 142 -0.18 5.52 18.21
C SER A 142 -0.07 4.73 19.52
N SER A 143 1.16 4.54 20.02
CA SER A 143 1.40 3.68 21.19
C SER A 143 0.72 2.29 20.99
N HIS A 144 0.46 1.58 22.07
CA HIS A 144 -0.29 0.32 22.04
C HIS A 144 -1.81 0.54 22.13
N ASP A 145 -2.24 1.76 22.45
CA ASP A 145 -3.55 2.07 23.01
C ASP A 145 -4.11 3.43 22.61
N LYS A 146 -3.58 4.09 21.57
CA LYS A 146 -4.03 5.44 21.19
C LYS A 146 -4.40 5.56 19.72
N LEU A 147 -5.38 6.41 19.43
CA LEU A 147 -5.68 6.92 18.11
C LEU A 147 -5.37 8.41 18.07
N GLN A 148 -4.74 8.86 16.99
CA GLN A 148 -4.53 10.27 16.74
C GLN A 148 -5.21 10.66 15.43
N LEU A 149 -5.98 11.74 15.44
CA LEU A 149 -6.54 12.36 14.26
C LEU A 149 -5.88 13.71 14.03
N ILE A 150 -5.26 13.87 12.86
CA ILE A 150 -4.44 15.03 12.50
C ILE A 150 -5.09 15.72 11.30
N ASN A 151 -5.11 17.05 11.33
CA ASN A 151 -5.66 17.91 10.27
C ASN A 151 -7.16 17.71 10.01
N ALA A 152 -7.89 17.14 10.97
CA ALA A 152 -9.29 16.81 10.80
C ALA A 152 -10.24 17.88 11.37
N PRO A 153 -11.42 18.07 10.76
CA PRO A 153 -12.46 18.92 11.33
C PRO A 153 -13.07 18.28 12.57
N THR A 154 -13.56 19.13 13.49
CA THR A 154 -14.14 18.71 14.79
C THR A 154 -15.28 17.68 14.66
N VAL A 155 -16.03 17.69 13.56
CA VAL A 155 -17.08 16.69 13.31
C VAL A 155 -16.53 15.26 13.36
N LEU A 156 -15.33 15.02 12.82
CA LEU A 156 -14.72 13.68 12.84
C LEU A 156 -14.14 13.31 14.21
N HIS A 157 -13.83 14.29 15.07
CA HIS A 157 -13.47 14.01 16.47
C HIS A 157 -14.67 13.37 17.18
N ASN A 158 -15.85 13.94 16.99
CA ASN A 158 -17.09 13.42 17.59
C ASN A 158 -17.44 12.03 17.05
N GLU A 159 -17.31 11.81 15.74
CA GLU A 159 -17.54 10.49 15.14
C GLU A 159 -16.56 9.43 15.66
N LEU A 160 -15.28 9.80 15.82
CA LEU A 160 -14.28 8.91 16.39
C LEU A 160 -14.63 8.52 17.84
N LEU A 161 -15.04 9.49 18.66
CA LEU A 161 -15.48 9.22 20.04
C LEU A 161 -16.69 8.28 20.08
N GLN A 162 -17.65 8.44 19.16
CA GLN A 162 -18.78 7.52 19.05
C GLN A 162 -18.35 6.11 18.68
N CYS A 163 -17.40 5.96 17.75
CA CYS A 163 -16.86 4.65 17.36
C CYS A 163 -16.10 3.97 18.51
N VAL A 164 -15.34 4.74 19.27
CA VAL A 164 -14.57 4.26 20.43
C VAL A 164 -15.49 3.76 21.54
N GLY A 165 -16.57 4.51 21.82
CA GLY A 165 -17.60 4.14 22.78
C GLY A 165 -17.04 3.67 24.14
N PRO A 166 -17.34 2.45 24.59
CA PRO A 166 -16.92 1.95 25.91
C PRO A 166 -15.40 1.74 26.05
N LEU A 167 -14.65 1.73 24.95
CA LEU A 167 -13.19 1.63 24.99
C LEU A 167 -12.53 2.96 25.36
N LEU A 168 -13.27 4.06 25.49
CA LEU A 168 -12.71 5.38 25.77
C LEU A 168 -12.17 5.46 27.20
N GLN A 169 -10.87 5.70 27.34
CA GLN A 169 -10.25 6.00 28.63
C GLN A 169 -10.10 7.51 28.84
N SER A 170 -9.60 8.23 27.85
CA SER A 170 -9.49 9.69 27.86
C SER A 170 -9.33 10.24 26.43
N HIS A 171 -9.50 11.54 26.25
CA HIS A 171 -9.17 12.22 25.01
C HIS A 171 -8.52 13.58 25.29
N GLU A 172 -7.72 14.06 24.34
CA GLU A 172 -7.01 15.34 24.42
C GLU A 172 -7.11 16.06 23.07
N VAL A 173 -7.22 17.39 23.10
CA VAL A 173 -7.13 18.25 21.91
C VAL A 173 -5.88 19.12 22.05
N HIS A 174 -4.98 19.05 21.06
CA HIS A 174 -3.74 19.82 21.00
C HIS A 174 -3.68 20.63 19.71
N GLY A 175 -4.25 21.84 19.73
CA GLY A 175 -4.39 22.66 18.52
C GLY A 175 -5.32 21.97 17.51
N CYS A 176 -4.78 21.59 16.34
CA CYS A 176 -5.51 20.88 15.28
C CYS A 176 -5.39 19.35 15.36
N ASP A 177 -4.79 18.81 16.43
CA ASP A 177 -4.65 17.37 16.62
C ASP A 177 -5.59 16.89 17.73
N PHE A 178 -6.19 15.73 17.52
CA PHE A 178 -7.06 15.06 18.47
C PHE A 178 -6.47 13.70 18.82
N GLU A 179 -6.35 13.38 20.10
CA GLU A 179 -5.83 12.09 20.56
C GLU A 179 -6.88 11.42 21.46
N VAL A 180 -7.14 10.14 21.20
CA VAL A 180 -7.99 9.28 22.02
C VAL A 180 -7.12 8.18 22.62
N LYS A 181 -7.23 7.98 23.93
CA LYS A 181 -6.64 6.85 24.65
C LYS A 181 -7.71 5.80 24.90
N LEU A 182 -7.37 4.56 24.58
CA LEU A 182 -8.22 3.40 24.65
C LEU A 182 -7.90 2.57 25.90
N VAL A 183 -8.92 1.89 26.43
CA VAL A 183 -8.73 0.83 27.41
C VAL A 183 -8.05 -0.37 26.74
N GLY A 184 -7.05 -0.95 27.39
CA GLY A 184 -6.32 -2.11 26.88
C GLY A 184 -5.16 -1.74 25.95
N TYR A 185 -4.79 -2.68 25.08
CA TYR A 185 -3.70 -2.59 24.11
C TYR A 185 -4.13 -3.07 22.71
N PRO A 186 -5.16 -2.45 22.10
CA PRO A 186 -5.76 -2.90 20.84
C PRO A 186 -4.75 -3.07 19.69
N TRP A 187 -3.73 -2.20 19.61
CA TRP A 187 -2.72 -2.23 18.53
C TRP A 187 -1.60 -3.25 18.77
N SER A 188 -1.60 -3.91 19.93
CA SER A 188 -0.79 -5.09 20.21
C SER A 188 -1.64 -6.37 20.20
N SER A 189 -2.96 -6.26 20.41
CA SER A 189 -3.92 -7.37 20.38
C SER A 189 -3.50 -8.56 21.26
N ALA A 190 -3.53 -8.38 22.59
CA ALA A 190 -3.13 -9.40 23.57
C ALA A 190 -3.95 -10.70 23.46
N SER A 191 -5.23 -10.59 23.11
CA SER A 191 -6.16 -11.71 22.95
C SER A 191 -6.85 -11.73 21.59
N PHE A 192 -7.59 -12.80 21.31
CA PHE A 192 -8.44 -12.93 20.13
C PHE A 192 -9.49 -11.80 20.08
N GLU A 193 -10.21 -11.61 21.19
CA GLU A 193 -11.32 -10.66 21.33
C GLU A 193 -10.85 -9.23 21.14
N GLU A 194 -9.72 -8.87 21.76
CA GLU A 194 -9.13 -7.54 21.61
C GLU A 194 -8.71 -7.28 20.16
N GLY A 195 -8.14 -8.28 19.48
CA GLY A 195 -7.75 -8.16 18.08
C GLY A 195 -8.92 -8.04 17.09
N VAL A 196 -10.06 -8.69 17.39
CA VAL A 196 -11.31 -8.51 16.62
C VAL A 196 -11.90 -7.13 16.90
N SER A 197 -12.00 -6.72 18.16
CA SER A 197 -12.53 -5.42 18.56
C SER A 197 -11.74 -4.25 17.97
N ALA A 198 -10.41 -4.33 17.95
CA ALA A 198 -9.55 -3.32 17.32
C ALA A 198 -9.83 -3.15 15.83
N ARG A 199 -10.07 -4.25 15.10
CA ARG A 199 -10.43 -4.25 13.67
C ARG A 199 -11.82 -3.69 13.44
N GLN A 200 -12.79 -4.05 14.28
CA GLN A 200 -14.14 -3.49 14.23
C GLN A 200 -14.15 -1.99 14.50
N LEU A 201 -13.38 -1.51 15.49
CA LEU A 201 -13.22 -0.08 15.78
C LEU A 201 -12.69 0.66 14.55
N LEU A 202 -11.64 0.14 13.92
CA LEU A 202 -11.08 0.75 12.71
C LEU A 202 -12.09 0.74 11.56
N LEU A 203 -12.78 -0.38 11.34
CA LEU A 203 -13.78 -0.53 10.29
C LEU A 203 -14.96 0.44 10.49
N ASN A 204 -15.44 0.59 11.73
CA ASN A 204 -16.49 1.55 12.10
C ASN A 204 -16.03 2.99 11.90
N THR A 205 -14.78 3.30 12.21
CA THR A 205 -14.19 4.62 11.97
C THR A 205 -14.16 4.93 10.47
N ILE A 206 -13.75 3.97 9.62
CA ILE A 206 -13.76 4.11 8.16
C ILE A 206 -15.19 4.35 7.65
N ARG A 207 -16.18 3.56 8.12
CA ARG A 207 -17.61 3.74 7.76
C ARG A 207 -18.11 5.14 8.10
N LYS A 208 -17.80 5.63 9.31
CA LYS A 208 -18.19 6.98 9.74
C LYS A 208 -17.51 8.06 8.92
N PHE A 209 -16.22 7.93 8.62
CA PHE A 209 -15.51 8.90 7.79
C PHE A 209 -16.08 8.94 6.37
N ASP A 210 -16.38 7.79 5.77
CA ASP A 210 -17.02 7.71 4.45
C ASP A 210 -18.39 8.41 4.44
N SER A 211 -19.21 8.23 5.50
CA SER A 211 -20.51 8.93 5.64
C SER A 211 -20.40 10.46 5.75
N HIS A 212 -19.21 10.97 6.08
CA HIS A 212 -18.88 12.40 6.11
C HIS A 212 -18.05 12.83 4.87
N ASN A 213 -18.06 12.04 3.80
CA ASN A 213 -17.34 12.25 2.55
C ASN A 213 -15.81 12.27 2.66
N PHE A 214 -15.26 11.60 3.68
CA PHE A 214 -13.83 11.35 3.80
C PHE A 214 -13.50 9.95 3.31
N ARG A 215 -12.95 9.88 2.10
CA ARG A 215 -12.59 8.61 1.45
C ARG A 215 -11.15 8.26 1.74
N PHE A 216 -10.86 6.96 1.82
CA PHE A 216 -9.48 6.48 1.93
C PHE A 216 -8.63 7.02 0.76
N TYR A 217 -7.43 7.53 1.09
CA TYR A 217 -6.51 8.11 0.11
C TYR A 217 -5.19 7.34 0.02
N GLY A 218 -4.69 6.79 1.12
CA GLY A 218 -3.47 5.97 1.15
C GLY A 218 -2.97 5.74 2.58
N THR A 219 -1.87 5.01 2.73
CA THR A 219 -1.21 4.83 4.03
C THR A 219 0.27 5.17 4.01
N ALA A 220 0.84 5.35 5.21
CA ALA A 220 2.28 5.31 5.42
C ALA A 220 2.63 4.82 6.82
N ASN A 221 3.52 3.86 6.89
CA ASN A 221 4.23 3.49 8.10
C ASN A 221 5.36 4.48 8.35
N LEU A 222 5.10 5.58 9.07
CA LEU A 222 6.09 6.64 9.28
C LEU A 222 7.12 6.35 10.38
N LYS A 223 6.98 5.24 11.11
CA LYS A 223 7.81 4.92 12.29
C LYS A 223 8.24 3.45 12.37
N GLY A 224 7.86 2.62 11.41
CA GLY A 224 8.15 1.18 11.41
C GLY A 224 7.31 0.38 12.40
N THR A 225 6.13 0.86 12.78
CA THR A 225 5.28 0.20 13.80
C THR A 225 3.87 -0.13 13.33
N ALA A 226 3.21 0.82 12.70
CA ALA A 226 1.81 0.71 12.26
C ALA A 226 1.52 1.85 11.29
N ASP A 227 0.54 1.65 10.43
CA ASP A 227 0.17 2.61 9.42
C ASP A 227 -0.48 3.88 10.00
N CYS A 228 -0.09 5.01 9.41
CA CYS A 228 -0.91 6.21 9.35
C CYS A 228 -1.83 6.08 8.13
N ILE A 229 -3.13 6.28 8.32
CA ILE A 229 -4.16 6.14 7.30
C ILE A 229 -4.63 7.54 6.91
N PHE A 230 -4.52 7.87 5.62
CA PHE A 230 -4.90 9.17 5.10
C PHE A 230 -6.28 9.10 4.44
N PHE A 231 -7.10 10.11 4.68
CA PHE A 231 -8.41 10.25 4.03
C PHE A 231 -8.52 11.63 3.36
N GLU A 232 -9.08 11.66 2.17
CA GLU A 232 -9.34 12.88 1.40
C GLU A 232 -10.82 13.28 1.52
N GLN A 233 -11.08 14.58 1.73
CA GLN A 233 -12.42 15.13 1.62
C GLN A 233 -12.85 15.19 0.15
N ASN A 234 -13.85 14.39 -0.21
CA ASN A 234 -14.42 14.35 -1.55
C ASN A 234 -15.82 14.98 -1.56
N ARG A 235 -15.91 16.29 -1.83
CA ARG A 235 -17.19 17.02 -1.83
C ARG A 235 -18.14 16.64 -2.97
N ASN A 236 -17.63 15.97 -4.00
CA ASN A 236 -18.40 15.52 -5.16
C ASN A 236 -18.87 14.08 -5.00
N TYR A 237 -18.51 13.43 -3.91
CA TYR A 237 -19.06 12.13 -3.53
C TYR A 237 -20.44 12.33 -2.91
N VAL A 238 -21.43 11.67 -3.49
CA VAL A 238 -22.69 11.40 -2.80
C VAL A 238 -22.46 10.09 -2.08
N ALA A 239 -22.42 10.12 -0.75
CA ALA A 239 -22.34 8.92 0.06
C ALA A 239 -23.46 7.95 -0.36
N GLY A 240 -23.09 6.87 -1.04
CA GLY A 240 -23.96 5.71 -1.23
C GLY A 240 -23.89 4.82 0.01
N GLU A 241 -24.69 3.76 0.06
CA GLU A 241 -24.54 2.70 1.07
C GLU A 241 -23.30 1.83 0.75
N THR A 242 -22.12 2.43 0.75
CA THR A 242 -20.86 1.68 0.62
C THR A 242 -20.69 0.85 1.89
N ARG A 243 -20.76 -0.47 1.73
CA ARG A 243 -20.55 -1.41 2.83
C ARG A 243 -19.08 -1.77 2.90
N PHE A 244 -18.59 -1.99 4.11
CA PHE A 244 -17.19 -2.35 4.36
C PHE A 244 -17.12 -3.59 5.24
N CYS A 245 -16.13 -4.45 4.97
CA CYS A 245 -15.73 -5.56 5.83
C CYS A 245 -14.20 -5.72 5.79
N MET A 246 -13.63 -6.64 6.58
CA MET A 246 -12.18 -6.88 6.58
C MET A 246 -11.83 -8.36 6.47
N LEU A 247 -10.78 -8.64 5.71
CA LEU A 247 -10.03 -9.90 5.74
C LEU A 247 -8.69 -9.63 6.41
N SER A 248 -8.33 -10.40 7.44
CA SER A 248 -7.11 -10.23 8.21
C SER A 248 -6.28 -11.50 8.23
N LEU A 249 -4.98 -11.35 7.94
CA LEU A 249 -4.00 -12.42 8.08
C LEU A 249 -3.42 -12.38 9.50
N ASN A 250 -3.61 -13.46 10.26
CA ASN A 250 -3.31 -13.48 11.69
C ASN A 250 -2.40 -14.65 12.07
N ALA A 251 -1.51 -14.38 13.03
CA ALA A 251 -0.49 -15.32 13.46
C ALA A 251 0.23 -15.93 12.23
N SER A 252 0.54 -17.23 12.27
CA SER A 252 1.24 -17.89 11.16
C SER A 252 0.32 -18.54 10.11
N ASP A 253 -0.98 -18.70 10.40
CA ASP A 253 -1.85 -19.62 9.66
C ASP A 253 -3.37 -19.32 9.75
N ARG A 254 -3.80 -18.14 10.21
CA ARG A 254 -5.23 -17.80 10.33
C ARG A 254 -5.66 -16.75 9.33
N ILE A 255 -6.87 -16.91 8.77
CA ILE A 255 -7.61 -15.83 8.09
C ILE A 255 -8.82 -15.51 8.95
N ARG A 256 -8.96 -14.25 9.36
CA ARG A 256 -10.15 -13.74 10.05
C ARG A 256 -10.96 -12.85 9.12
N LEU A 257 -12.26 -13.07 9.09
CA LEU A 257 -13.23 -12.32 8.30
C LEU A 257 -14.11 -11.53 9.27
N ILE A 258 -13.89 -10.22 9.36
CA ILE A 258 -14.54 -9.34 10.33
C ILE A 258 -15.68 -8.58 9.64
N ASP A 259 -16.89 -8.66 10.20
CA ASP A 259 -18.13 -8.10 9.64
C ASP A 259 -18.35 -8.46 8.16
N CYS A 260 -17.84 -9.62 7.71
CA CYS A 260 -18.02 -10.09 6.34
C CYS A 260 -19.40 -10.73 6.16
N PRO A 261 -20.15 -10.39 5.09
CA PRO A 261 -21.39 -11.08 4.81
C PRO A 261 -21.13 -12.53 4.33
N GLU A 262 -22.13 -13.38 4.43
CA GLU A 262 -22.05 -14.81 4.10
C GLU A 262 -21.45 -15.11 2.71
N PRO A 263 -21.79 -14.40 1.61
CA PRO A 263 -21.17 -14.67 0.30
C PRO A 263 -19.65 -14.46 0.27
N VAL A 264 -19.12 -13.54 1.09
CA VAL A 264 -17.67 -13.30 1.22
C VAL A 264 -17.04 -14.46 1.99
N VAL A 265 -17.66 -14.87 3.10
CA VAL A 265 -17.19 -15.98 3.94
C VAL A 265 -17.11 -17.27 3.13
N GLU A 266 -18.18 -17.65 2.43
CA GLU A 266 -18.22 -18.84 1.60
C GLU A 266 -17.19 -18.81 0.47
N THR A 267 -17.02 -17.65 -0.17
CA THR A 267 -16.08 -17.49 -1.28
C THR A 267 -14.64 -17.64 -0.81
N VAL A 268 -14.29 -17.04 0.33
CA VAL A 268 -12.96 -17.21 0.93
C VAL A 268 -12.72 -18.67 1.31
N GLY A 269 -13.68 -19.32 1.98
CA GLY A 269 -13.58 -20.75 2.35
C GLY A 269 -13.38 -21.66 1.13
N ARG A 270 -14.10 -21.40 0.03
CA ARG A 270 -13.94 -22.11 -1.25
C ARG A 270 -12.55 -21.91 -1.85
N CYS A 271 -12.06 -20.67 -1.87
CA CYS A 271 -10.72 -20.37 -2.37
C CYS A 271 -9.64 -21.08 -1.57
N ILE A 272 -9.74 -21.11 -0.24
CA ILE A 272 -8.77 -21.81 0.61
C ILE A 272 -8.75 -23.30 0.27
N ASN A 273 -9.91 -23.96 0.22
CA ASN A 273 -9.96 -25.40 -0.09
C ASN A 273 -9.49 -25.74 -1.51
N GLN A 274 -9.64 -24.82 -2.46
CA GLN A 274 -9.25 -25.05 -3.85
C GLN A 274 -7.77 -24.74 -4.12
N TYR A 275 -7.22 -23.72 -3.48
CA TYR A 275 -5.92 -23.14 -3.86
C TYR A 275 -4.86 -23.18 -2.76
N TRP A 276 -5.22 -23.53 -1.52
CA TRP A 276 -4.25 -23.86 -0.48
C TRP A 276 -4.01 -25.38 -0.46
N PRO A 277 -2.79 -25.88 -0.72
CA PRO A 277 -2.54 -27.32 -0.89
C PRO A 277 -3.07 -28.21 0.23
N ASP A 278 -2.97 -27.75 1.48
CA ASP A 278 -3.36 -28.54 2.65
C ASP A 278 -4.78 -28.24 3.15
N GLY A 279 -5.44 -27.22 2.58
CA GLY A 279 -6.79 -26.78 2.90
C GLY A 279 -6.97 -26.24 4.33
N ILE A 280 -8.23 -26.21 4.75
CA ILE A 280 -8.64 -25.74 6.08
C ILE A 280 -8.39 -26.83 7.13
N GLN A 281 -7.78 -26.45 8.25
CA GLN A 281 -7.63 -27.27 9.44
C GLN A 281 -8.83 -27.13 10.38
N GLU A 282 -9.30 -25.91 10.60
CA GLU A 282 -10.36 -25.60 11.57
C GLU A 282 -11.12 -24.35 11.12
N THR A 283 -12.44 -24.33 11.35
CA THR A 283 -13.29 -23.16 11.15
C THR A 283 -13.95 -22.81 12.47
N ARG A 284 -13.91 -21.53 12.86
CA ARG A 284 -14.60 -21.02 14.05
C ARG A 284 -15.50 -19.85 13.68
N GLN A 285 -16.72 -19.88 14.21
CA GLN A 285 -17.71 -18.82 14.05
C GLN A 285 -17.84 -18.05 15.37
N TYR A 286 -17.73 -16.74 15.29
CA TYR A 286 -17.99 -15.78 16.34
C TYR A 286 -18.99 -14.74 15.83
N GLU A 287 -19.61 -13.96 16.72
CA GLU A 287 -20.68 -13.01 16.37
C GLU A 287 -20.31 -12.09 15.18
N HIS A 288 -19.10 -11.53 15.20
CA HIS A 288 -18.62 -10.60 14.18
C HIS A 288 -17.40 -11.10 13.40
N CYS A 289 -17.03 -12.37 13.57
CA CYS A 289 -15.80 -12.90 13.00
C CYS A 289 -15.95 -14.36 12.60
N VAL A 290 -15.54 -14.70 11.39
CA VAL A 290 -15.26 -16.08 10.99
C VAL A 290 -13.75 -16.28 10.92
N GLU A 291 -13.22 -17.27 11.61
CA GLU A 291 -11.80 -17.61 11.54
C GLU A 291 -11.62 -18.94 10.81
N TYR A 292 -10.81 -18.93 9.75
CA TYR A 292 -10.26 -20.13 9.12
C TYR A 292 -8.82 -20.33 9.58
N LYS A 293 -8.55 -21.49 10.20
CA LYS A 293 -7.19 -21.99 10.39
C LYS A 293 -6.79 -22.82 9.19
N LEU A 294 -5.70 -22.44 8.55
CA LEU A 294 -5.11 -23.20 7.46
C LEU A 294 -4.15 -24.25 8.05
N LYS A 295 -4.01 -25.39 7.38
CA LYS A 295 -2.92 -26.32 7.69
C LYS A 295 -1.58 -25.72 7.24
N GLY A 296 -0.52 -25.93 8.00
CA GLY A 296 0.80 -25.34 7.72
C GLY A 296 0.96 -23.92 8.25
N TYR A 297 1.87 -23.14 7.66
CA TYR A 297 2.22 -21.78 8.11
C TYR A 297 2.31 -20.78 6.95
N PRO A 298 1.21 -20.53 6.22
CA PRO A 298 1.22 -19.68 5.02
C PRO A 298 1.80 -18.28 5.27
N TRP A 299 1.51 -17.67 6.42
CA TRP A 299 1.92 -16.29 6.73
C TRP A 299 3.33 -16.20 7.31
N HIS A 300 3.94 -17.34 7.63
CA HIS A 300 5.31 -17.46 8.09
C HIS A 300 6.06 -18.46 7.19
N SER A 301 6.21 -18.08 5.93
CA SER A 301 6.72 -18.94 4.87
C SER A 301 7.84 -18.29 4.06
N TYR A 302 8.50 -19.12 3.24
CA TYR A 302 9.52 -18.75 2.25
C TYR A 302 9.45 -19.76 1.10
N GLY A 303 10.09 -19.46 -0.04
CA GLY A 303 10.14 -20.39 -1.18
C GLY A 303 8.74 -20.71 -1.75
N ASP A 304 8.41 -22.00 -1.87
CA ASP A 304 7.18 -22.48 -2.51
C ASP A 304 5.92 -22.08 -1.73
N ASP A 305 5.95 -22.18 -0.40
CA ASP A 305 4.82 -21.77 0.45
C ASP A 305 4.54 -20.26 0.37
N ALA A 306 5.59 -19.45 0.20
CA ALA A 306 5.45 -18.02 -0.02
C ALA A 306 4.81 -17.69 -1.38
N ILE A 307 5.04 -18.53 -2.40
CA ILE A 307 4.36 -18.45 -3.71
C ILE A 307 2.89 -18.87 -3.55
N ASN A 308 2.62 -20.00 -2.89
CA ASN A 308 1.26 -20.49 -2.60
C ASN A 308 0.43 -19.46 -1.82
N SER A 309 1.02 -18.81 -0.83
CA SER A 309 0.34 -17.81 0.01
C SER A 309 -0.11 -16.60 -0.82
N ARG A 310 0.78 -16.06 -1.66
CA ARG A 310 0.46 -14.91 -2.53
C ARG A 310 -0.51 -15.25 -3.64
N PHE A 311 -0.42 -16.46 -4.18
CA PHE A 311 -1.39 -16.97 -5.14
C PHE A 311 -2.78 -17.12 -4.53
N LEU A 312 -2.88 -17.69 -3.32
CA LEU A 312 -4.12 -17.78 -2.57
C LEU A 312 -4.76 -16.41 -2.36
N ILE A 313 -4.00 -15.41 -1.88
CA ILE A 313 -4.51 -14.05 -1.70
C ILE A 313 -4.94 -13.45 -3.05
N THR A 314 -4.15 -13.63 -4.11
CA THR A 314 -4.52 -13.14 -5.46
C THR A 314 -5.87 -13.70 -5.90
N LEU A 315 -6.11 -15.00 -5.70
CA LEU A 315 -7.35 -15.65 -6.09
C LEU A 315 -8.53 -15.36 -5.16
N ILE A 316 -8.29 -15.13 -3.87
CA ILE A 316 -9.32 -14.61 -2.96
C ILE A 316 -9.77 -13.24 -3.47
N LEU A 317 -8.84 -12.29 -3.66
CA LEU A 317 -9.16 -10.94 -4.13
C LEU A 317 -9.91 -10.98 -5.47
N GLN A 318 -9.48 -11.82 -6.41
CA GLN A 318 -10.15 -12.04 -7.68
C GLN A 318 -11.58 -12.58 -7.52
N SER A 319 -11.78 -13.56 -6.63
CA SER A 319 -13.05 -14.26 -6.47
C SER A 319 -14.08 -13.46 -5.68
N LEU A 320 -13.65 -12.46 -4.92
CA LEU A 320 -14.55 -11.55 -4.20
C LEU A 320 -15.29 -10.59 -5.14
N VAL A 321 -14.69 -10.20 -6.27
CA VAL A 321 -15.30 -9.22 -7.18
C VAL A 321 -16.61 -9.73 -7.78
N PRO A 322 -16.71 -10.98 -8.29
CA PRO A 322 -17.99 -11.53 -8.78
C PRO A 322 -19.10 -11.64 -7.74
N VAL A 323 -18.77 -11.63 -6.44
CA VAL A 323 -19.76 -11.62 -5.35
C VAL A 323 -20.00 -10.21 -4.78
N GLY A 324 -19.53 -9.18 -5.48
CA GLY A 324 -19.81 -7.77 -5.17
C GLY A 324 -18.90 -7.17 -4.12
N TRP A 325 -17.69 -7.68 -3.95
CA TRP A 325 -16.71 -7.17 -2.99
C TRP A 325 -15.32 -7.00 -3.60
N ALA A 326 -14.67 -5.88 -3.33
CA ALA A 326 -13.35 -5.59 -3.87
C ALA A 326 -12.46 -4.95 -2.80
N VAL A 327 -11.15 -5.13 -2.91
CA VAL A 327 -10.20 -4.56 -1.97
C VAL A 327 -10.07 -3.05 -2.15
N MET A 328 -10.22 -2.30 -1.08
CA MET A 328 -9.96 -0.88 -1.06
C MET A 328 -8.47 -0.61 -0.78
N SER A 329 -7.90 -1.29 0.22
CA SER A 329 -6.48 -1.25 0.54
C SER A 329 -6.10 -2.41 1.46
N ALA A 330 -4.80 -2.64 1.61
CA ALA A 330 -4.22 -3.37 2.73
C ALA A 330 -3.62 -2.38 3.75
N LEU A 331 -3.61 -2.76 5.03
CA LEU A 331 -3.15 -1.95 6.16
C LEU A 331 -2.32 -2.80 7.13
N ASP A 332 -1.27 -2.20 7.70
CA ASP A 332 -0.53 -2.78 8.83
C ASP A 332 -0.95 -2.11 10.14
N ILE A 333 -1.78 -2.82 10.90
CA ILE A 333 -2.42 -2.27 12.11
C ILE A 333 -1.86 -2.81 13.42
N SER A 334 -1.09 -3.88 13.35
CA SER A 334 -0.54 -4.57 14.51
C SER A 334 0.94 -4.26 14.68
N ARG A 335 1.35 -4.08 15.93
CA ARG A 335 2.77 -3.89 16.30
C ARG A 335 3.51 -5.21 16.49
N ARG A 336 2.87 -6.34 16.24
CA ARG A 336 3.48 -7.67 16.35
C ARG A 336 4.02 -8.13 15.00
N ALA A 337 5.25 -8.63 15.00
CA ALA A 337 5.91 -9.16 13.80
C ALA A 337 5.16 -10.34 13.13
N ASN A 338 4.36 -11.08 13.89
CA ASN A 338 3.61 -12.22 13.38
C ASN A 338 2.20 -11.88 12.87
N ASP A 339 1.73 -10.64 13.05
CA ASP A 339 0.52 -10.20 12.38
C ASP A 339 0.91 -9.62 11.01
N LYS A 340 0.06 -9.91 10.03
CA LYS A 340 0.25 -9.53 8.64
C LYS A 340 -0.84 -8.56 8.21
N ALA A 341 -0.88 -8.25 6.93
CA ALA A 341 -1.78 -7.25 6.38
C ALA A 341 -3.26 -7.53 6.71
N VAL A 342 -3.99 -6.45 6.96
CA VAL A 342 -5.45 -6.42 6.99
C VAL A 342 -5.95 -5.78 5.71
N PHE A 343 -6.75 -6.52 4.95
CA PHE A 343 -7.40 -6.07 3.73
C PHE A 343 -8.76 -5.46 4.09
N VAL A 344 -8.93 -4.17 3.82
CA VAL A 344 -10.22 -3.51 3.90
C VAL A 344 -10.95 -3.74 2.58
N LEU A 345 -12.11 -4.36 2.65
CA LEU A 345 -12.97 -4.66 1.51
C LEU A 345 -14.13 -3.68 1.49
N ARG A 346 -14.57 -3.29 0.29
CA ARG A 346 -15.80 -2.53 0.09
C ARG A 346 -16.71 -3.19 -0.92
N SER A 347 -18.01 -2.94 -0.80
CA SER A 347 -18.99 -3.35 -1.80
C SER A 347 -18.68 -2.72 -3.15
N CYS A 348 -18.79 -3.50 -4.22
CA CYS A 348 -18.57 -3.09 -5.60
C CYS A 348 -19.64 -3.68 -6.52
N THR A 349 -19.70 -3.20 -7.77
CA THR A 349 -20.55 -3.81 -8.80
C THR A 349 -20.01 -5.20 -9.15
N PRO A 350 -20.80 -6.28 -8.98
CA PRO A 350 -20.35 -7.63 -9.28
C PRO A 350 -19.88 -7.79 -10.73
N THR A 351 -18.63 -8.23 -10.91
CA THR A 351 -18.03 -8.48 -12.23
C THR A 351 -16.86 -9.45 -12.13
N SER A 352 -16.35 -9.93 -13.26
CA SER A 352 -15.13 -10.75 -13.31
C SER A 352 -13.97 -9.92 -13.83
N ILE A 353 -12.92 -9.78 -13.00
CA ILE A 353 -11.73 -9.01 -13.33
C ILE A 353 -10.49 -9.88 -13.10
N PRO A 354 -9.61 -10.05 -14.10
CA PRO A 354 -8.33 -10.72 -13.92
C PRO A 354 -7.45 -10.04 -12.86
N HIS A 355 -6.83 -10.83 -11.99
CA HIS A 355 -5.86 -10.37 -11.00
C HIS A 355 -4.52 -11.07 -11.17
N MET A 356 -3.44 -10.37 -10.83
CA MET A 356 -2.09 -10.93 -10.76
C MET A 356 -1.32 -10.30 -9.60
N CYS A 357 -0.13 -10.81 -9.30
CA CYS A 357 0.70 -10.30 -8.22
C CYS A 357 2.16 -10.15 -8.66
N ILE A 358 2.73 -8.97 -8.39
CA ILE A 358 4.17 -8.71 -8.47
C ILE A 358 4.71 -8.76 -7.04
N SER A 359 5.57 -9.73 -6.76
CA SER A 359 6.13 -9.98 -5.44
C SER A 359 7.64 -9.86 -5.46
N PRO A 360 8.20 -8.73 -5.01
CA PRO A 360 9.55 -8.71 -4.46
C PRO A 360 9.64 -9.79 -3.37
N ALA A 361 10.70 -10.58 -3.39
CA ALA A 361 10.88 -11.71 -2.49
C ALA A 361 12.36 -11.95 -2.21
N ASP A 362 12.64 -12.56 -1.07
CA ASP A 362 14.00 -12.74 -0.59
C ASP A 362 14.85 -11.46 -0.75
N MET A 363 16.16 -11.56 -0.95
CA MET A 363 17.06 -10.41 -1.04
C MET A 363 17.06 -9.76 -2.43
N ASP A 364 16.78 -10.58 -3.45
CA ASP A 364 17.08 -10.26 -4.84
C ASP A 364 16.12 -10.92 -5.85
N LEU A 365 14.98 -11.46 -5.39
CA LEU A 365 13.99 -12.05 -6.28
C LEU A 365 12.85 -11.08 -6.55
N ILE A 366 12.34 -11.09 -7.77
CA ILE A 366 11.01 -10.55 -8.09
C ILE A 366 10.22 -11.65 -8.78
N ARG A 367 8.97 -11.83 -8.37
CA ARG A 367 8.08 -12.86 -8.89
C ARG A 367 6.85 -12.24 -9.51
N LEU A 368 6.39 -12.82 -10.60
CA LEU A 368 5.09 -12.53 -11.20
C LEU A 368 4.21 -13.77 -11.06
N ILE A 369 3.07 -13.62 -10.36
CA ILE A 369 2.19 -14.72 -9.94
C ILE A 369 0.81 -14.53 -10.57
N ASN A 370 0.21 -15.62 -11.06
CA ASN A 370 -1.12 -15.62 -11.71
C ASN A 370 -1.22 -14.65 -12.90
N ALA A 371 -0.13 -14.45 -13.64
CA ALA A 371 -0.12 -13.53 -14.77
C ALA A 371 -0.25 -14.27 -16.12
N PRO A 372 -0.94 -13.67 -17.10
CA PRO A 372 -0.92 -14.16 -18.46
C PRO A 372 0.47 -13.96 -19.11
N LYS A 373 0.74 -14.72 -20.17
CA LYS A 373 2.07 -14.79 -20.80
C LYS A 373 2.56 -13.46 -21.36
N ASP A 374 1.66 -12.66 -21.92
CA ASP A 374 1.96 -11.31 -22.41
C ASP A 374 2.45 -10.38 -21.28
N MET A 375 1.88 -10.48 -20.07
CA MET A 375 2.35 -9.73 -18.91
C MET A 375 3.71 -10.21 -18.41
N GLN A 376 3.97 -11.51 -18.50
CA GLN A 376 5.30 -12.05 -18.21
C GLN A 376 6.35 -11.45 -19.17
N ASP A 377 6.06 -11.40 -20.47
CA ASP A 377 6.98 -10.87 -21.47
C ASP A 377 7.22 -9.36 -21.29
N ALA A 378 6.16 -8.60 -20.94
CA ALA A 378 6.26 -7.17 -20.64
C ALA A 378 7.13 -6.90 -19.39
N VAL A 379 6.87 -7.60 -18.28
CA VAL A 379 7.66 -7.48 -17.04
C VAL A 379 9.11 -7.88 -17.30
N ASN A 380 9.34 -8.95 -18.08
CA ASN A 380 10.67 -9.37 -18.49
C ASN A 380 11.43 -8.24 -19.20
N SER A 381 10.78 -7.61 -20.20
CA SER A 381 11.37 -6.50 -20.95
C SER A 381 11.71 -5.31 -20.05
N VAL A 382 10.85 -4.96 -19.09
CA VAL A 382 11.10 -3.87 -18.15
C VAL A 382 12.30 -4.18 -17.25
N ILE A 383 12.36 -5.38 -16.66
CA ILE A 383 13.46 -5.77 -15.77
C ILE A 383 14.80 -5.74 -16.51
N HIS A 384 14.90 -6.39 -17.67
CA HIS A 384 16.16 -6.44 -18.44
C HIS A 384 16.61 -5.05 -18.92
N SER A 385 15.68 -4.13 -19.18
CA SER A 385 16.01 -2.78 -19.64
C SER A 385 16.34 -1.79 -18.51
N ASN A 386 15.87 -2.05 -17.28
CA ASN A 386 15.92 -1.07 -16.18
C ASN A 386 16.58 -1.60 -14.90
N TRP A 387 17.15 -2.81 -14.91
CA TRP A 387 18.00 -3.33 -13.84
C TRP A 387 19.47 -3.39 -14.30
N PRO A 388 20.29 -2.36 -14.03
CA PRO A 388 21.64 -2.22 -14.59
C PRO A 388 22.59 -3.37 -14.25
N TYR A 389 22.38 -4.04 -13.12
CA TYR A 389 23.22 -5.17 -12.73
C TYR A 389 22.85 -6.47 -13.44
N GLY A 390 21.71 -6.52 -14.14
CA GLY A 390 21.25 -7.68 -14.89
C GLY A 390 20.64 -8.79 -14.03
N VAL A 391 20.14 -9.81 -14.73
CA VAL A 391 19.45 -10.97 -14.15
C VAL A 391 20.43 -12.14 -14.05
N GLN A 392 20.54 -12.76 -12.87
CA GLN A 392 21.36 -13.96 -12.62
C GLN A 392 20.74 -15.22 -13.21
N ARG A 393 19.43 -15.38 -13.01
CA ARG A 393 18.62 -16.47 -13.53
C ARG A 393 17.15 -16.07 -13.56
N GLU A 394 16.40 -16.69 -14.44
CA GLU A 394 14.95 -16.54 -14.51
C GLU A 394 14.30 -17.87 -14.90
N GLY A 395 13.04 -18.07 -14.52
CA GLY A 395 12.33 -19.30 -14.83
C GLY A 395 10.99 -19.45 -14.13
N THR A 396 10.22 -20.41 -14.62
CA THR A 396 8.94 -20.79 -14.03
C THR A 396 9.15 -21.63 -12.79
N ARG A 397 8.46 -21.28 -11.70
CA ARG A 397 8.42 -22.04 -10.45
C ARG A 397 7.00 -22.05 -9.93
N LEU A 398 6.36 -23.21 -9.95
CA LEU A 398 4.92 -23.37 -9.68
C LEU A 398 4.10 -22.44 -10.62
N MET A 399 3.21 -21.63 -10.05
CA MET A 399 2.36 -20.62 -10.69
C MET A 399 3.01 -19.22 -10.75
N ALA A 400 4.33 -19.15 -10.54
CA ALA A 400 5.11 -17.92 -10.64
C ALA A 400 6.15 -18.00 -11.75
N TYR A 401 6.45 -16.86 -12.36
CA TYR A 401 7.71 -16.64 -13.04
C TYR A 401 8.62 -15.78 -12.16
N GLU A 402 9.85 -16.23 -11.94
CA GLU A 402 10.79 -15.63 -10.99
C GLU A 402 12.01 -15.09 -11.74
N TRP A 403 12.44 -13.88 -11.40
CA TRP A 403 13.72 -13.31 -11.79
C TRP A 403 14.60 -13.13 -10.55
N LYS A 404 15.82 -13.67 -10.59
CA LYS A 404 16.86 -13.40 -9.60
C LYS A 404 17.76 -12.30 -10.11
N LEU A 405 17.67 -11.14 -9.48
CA LEU A 405 18.41 -9.93 -9.83
C LEU A 405 19.84 -10.00 -9.27
N GLN A 406 20.83 -9.43 -9.98
CA GLN A 406 22.14 -9.19 -9.37
C GLN A 406 22.05 -8.05 -8.35
N GLY A 407 22.70 -8.20 -7.19
CA GLY A 407 22.63 -7.25 -6.07
C GLY A 407 21.60 -7.64 -5.01
N HIS A 408 21.22 -6.69 -4.16
CA HIS A 408 20.30 -6.89 -3.03
C HIS A 408 19.20 -5.79 -2.97
N PRO A 409 18.36 -5.66 -4.02
CA PRO A 409 17.38 -4.57 -4.21
C PRO A 409 16.46 -4.32 -3.01
N TRP A 410 16.12 -5.37 -2.26
CA TRP A 410 15.12 -5.30 -1.18
C TRP A 410 15.74 -5.12 0.21
N SER A 411 17.07 -5.27 0.34
CA SER A 411 17.77 -5.27 1.64
C SER A 411 17.85 -3.89 2.29
N SER A 412 17.94 -2.83 1.48
CA SER A 412 17.90 -1.41 1.86
C SER A 412 19.00 -0.96 2.85
N HIS A 413 20.22 -1.50 2.75
CA HIS A 413 21.38 -1.06 3.55
C HIS A 413 22.05 0.25 3.03
N GLY A 414 21.38 0.99 2.15
CA GLY A 414 21.92 2.17 1.47
C GLY A 414 22.66 1.86 0.15
N GLY A 415 23.05 2.90 -0.58
CA GLY A 415 23.74 2.77 -1.88
C GLY A 415 22.81 2.65 -3.09
N ASN A 416 23.37 2.16 -4.20
CA ASN A 416 22.75 2.13 -5.52
C ASN A 416 21.51 1.21 -5.59
N ASP A 417 21.52 0.06 -4.89
CA ASP A 417 20.47 -0.98 -4.92
C ASP A 417 19.10 -0.45 -4.49
N TYR A 418 19.08 0.43 -3.48
CA TYR A 418 17.88 1.15 -3.08
C TYR A 418 17.33 1.99 -4.24
N ALA A 419 18.17 2.81 -4.85
CA ALA A 419 17.74 3.76 -5.86
C ALA A 419 17.25 3.03 -7.12
N MET A 420 17.99 2.01 -7.54
CA MET A 420 17.63 1.18 -8.69
C MET A 420 16.34 0.40 -8.46
N SER A 421 16.08 -0.10 -7.23
CA SER A 421 14.85 -0.86 -6.97
C SER A 421 13.62 0.03 -7.08
N ARG A 422 13.65 1.25 -6.55
CA ARG A 422 12.52 2.19 -6.62
C ARG A 422 12.33 2.70 -8.04
N HIS A 423 13.42 2.94 -8.77
CA HIS A 423 13.40 3.19 -10.21
C HIS A 423 12.77 2.03 -11.00
N LEU A 424 13.17 0.78 -10.77
CA LEU A 424 12.56 -0.38 -11.45
C LEU A 424 11.05 -0.45 -11.17
N MET A 425 10.64 -0.18 -9.93
CA MET A 425 9.23 -0.22 -9.54
C MET A 425 8.41 0.91 -10.18
N THR A 426 8.96 2.13 -10.38
CA THR A 426 8.26 3.18 -11.16
C THR A 426 8.10 2.77 -12.63
N ARG A 427 9.11 2.11 -13.22
CA ARG A 427 9.04 1.61 -14.61
C ARG A 427 8.00 0.49 -14.76
N LEU A 428 7.91 -0.42 -13.79
CA LEU A 428 6.87 -1.44 -13.74
C LEU A 428 5.48 -0.82 -13.62
N LEU A 429 5.27 0.18 -12.75
CA LEU A 429 3.99 0.89 -12.65
C LEU A 429 3.56 1.47 -13.99
N ASN A 430 4.47 2.17 -14.66
CA ASN A 430 4.20 2.78 -15.96
C ASN A 430 3.80 1.75 -17.02
N GLU A 431 4.54 0.64 -17.10
CA GLU A 431 4.24 -0.41 -18.08
C GLU A 431 2.93 -1.13 -17.78
N MET A 432 2.66 -1.44 -16.51
CA MET A 432 1.40 -2.07 -16.10
C MET A 432 0.21 -1.15 -16.43
N ALA A 433 0.31 0.14 -16.12
CA ALA A 433 -0.73 1.11 -16.45
C ALA A 433 -0.96 1.22 -17.97
N ARG A 434 0.13 1.23 -18.77
CA ARG A 434 0.04 1.23 -20.24
C ARG A 434 -0.72 0.02 -20.77
N LEU A 435 -0.55 -1.14 -20.12
CA LEU A 435 -1.18 -2.41 -20.48
C LEU A 435 -2.58 -2.60 -19.85
N GLY A 436 -3.12 -1.58 -19.17
CA GLY A 436 -4.44 -1.63 -18.56
C GLY A 436 -4.51 -2.47 -17.29
N TRP A 437 -3.43 -2.45 -16.51
CA TRP A 437 -3.35 -3.02 -15.17
C TRP A 437 -3.03 -1.94 -14.14
N ARG A 438 -3.60 -2.07 -12.96
CA ARG A 438 -3.35 -1.16 -11.83
C ARG A 438 -3.07 -1.97 -10.57
N VAL A 439 -2.14 -1.48 -9.76
CA VAL A 439 -1.94 -1.96 -8.39
C VAL A 439 -3.14 -1.54 -7.54
N ILE A 440 -3.89 -2.51 -7.02
CA ILE A 440 -5.08 -2.29 -6.19
C ILE A 440 -4.76 -2.26 -4.70
N CYS A 441 -3.68 -2.93 -4.28
CA CYS A 441 -3.12 -2.81 -2.94
C CYS A 441 -1.69 -3.33 -2.90
N SER A 442 -0.96 -2.90 -1.87
CA SER A 442 0.35 -3.44 -1.49
C SER A 442 0.24 -4.02 -0.08
N ALA A 443 0.71 -5.25 0.14
CA ALA A 443 0.49 -5.93 1.42
C ALA A 443 1.70 -6.76 1.89
N ASP A 444 1.94 -6.78 3.21
CA ASP A 444 2.72 -7.82 3.89
C ASP A 444 1.88 -9.09 4.03
N VAL A 445 2.21 -10.12 3.25
CA VAL A 445 1.44 -11.37 3.19
C VAL A 445 2.12 -12.47 4.00
N SER A 446 3.42 -12.66 3.79
CA SER A 446 4.17 -13.74 4.41
C SER A 446 5.65 -13.41 4.42
N ALA A 447 6.30 -13.61 5.57
CA ALA A 447 7.75 -13.59 5.67
C ALA A 447 8.20 -14.41 6.88
N LYS A 448 9.28 -15.18 6.69
CA LYS A 448 10.10 -15.63 7.82
C LYS A 448 10.95 -14.46 8.30
N TYR A 449 11.14 -14.34 9.61
CA TYR A 449 12.02 -13.34 10.21
C TYR A 449 13.43 -13.89 10.39
N ILE A 450 14.43 -13.04 10.12
CA ILE A 450 15.82 -13.30 10.46
C ILE A 450 16.10 -12.65 11.81
N ASN A 451 16.44 -13.49 12.79
CA ASN A 451 16.82 -13.03 14.13
C ASN A 451 18.25 -12.51 14.10
N GLN A 452 18.48 -11.29 14.56
CA GLN A 452 19.82 -10.73 14.67
C GLN A 452 20.33 -10.81 16.12
N GLU A 453 21.61 -11.16 16.31
CA GLU A 453 22.22 -11.13 17.66
C GLU A 453 22.31 -9.69 18.21
N ASN A 454 22.56 -8.70 17.33
CA ASN A 454 22.80 -7.30 17.70
C ASN A 454 22.06 -6.31 16.79
N GLY A 455 20.75 -6.49 16.61
CA GLY A 455 19.91 -5.60 15.80
C GLY A 455 18.44 -5.98 15.85
N PRO A 456 17.54 -5.17 15.28
CA PRO A 456 16.14 -5.55 15.14
C PRO A 456 16.01 -6.70 14.13
N ASP A 457 15.12 -7.65 14.42
CA ASP A 457 14.74 -8.69 13.45
C ASP A 457 14.15 -8.06 12.19
N TYR A 458 14.33 -8.70 11.04
CA TYR A 458 13.76 -8.23 9.78
C TYR A 458 13.08 -9.34 8.99
N PRO A 459 12.02 -9.02 8.24
CA PRO A 459 11.36 -10.00 7.39
C PRO A 459 12.21 -10.31 6.14
N ILE A 460 12.18 -11.56 5.69
CA ILE A 460 12.80 -11.97 4.42
C ILE A 460 12.06 -11.36 3.23
N ASP A 461 10.74 -11.36 3.22
CA ASP A 461 9.99 -10.74 2.14
C ASP A 461 9.54 -9.33 2.51
N VAL A 462 9.39 -8.50 1.50
CA VAL A 462 8.80 -7.16 1.61
C VAL A 462 7.38 -7.18 1.01
N HIS A 463 6.71 -6.03 0.94
CA HIS A 463 5.35 -5.99 0.42
C HIS A 463 5.23 -6.54 -1.01
N SER A 464 4.11 -7.20 -1.27
CA SER A 464 3.71 -7.64 -2.62
C SER A 464 2.63 -6.73 -3.17
N TRP A 465 2.68 -6.48 -4.47
CA TRP A 465 1.72 -5.66 -5.20
C TRP A 465 0.70 -6.57 -5.86
N PHE A 466 -0.57 -6.41 -5.49
CA PHE A 466 -1.68 -7.06 -6.16
C PHE A 466 -2.22 -6.13 -7.23
N LEU A 467 -2.44 -6.67 -8.43
CA LEU A 467 -2.90 -5.91 -9.58
C LEU A 467 -4.21 -6.47 -10.10
N ALA A 468 -5.07 -5.59 -10.61
CA ALA A 468 -6.29 -5.94 -11.32
C ALA A 468 -6.33 -5.24 -12.68
N ARG A 469 -7.02 -5.87 -13.63
CA ARG A 469 -7.23 -5.29 -14.96
C ARG A 469 -8.21 -4.12 -14.90
N THR A 470 -7.84 -3.00 -15.52
CA THR A 470 -8.62 -1.75 -15.56
C THR A 470 -9.24 -1.45 -16.93
N GLY A 471 -9.21 -2.38 -17.89
CA GLY A 471 -9.93 -2.28 -19.17
C GLY A 471 -9.39 -1.24 -20.17
N HIS A 472 -8.68 -0.19 -19.71
CA HIS A 472 -8.11 0.85 -20.56
C HIS A 472 -6.64 0.58 -20.89
N VAL A 473 -6.35 0.36 -22.17
CA VAL A 473 -4.98 0.47 -22.71
C VAL A 473 -4.72 1.97 -22.92
N ALA A 474 -3.73 2.55 -22.24
CA ALA A 474 -3.35 3.93 -22.49
C ALA A 474 -2.84 4.06 -23.95
N GLN A 475 -3.48 4.89 -24.78
CA GLN A 475 -2.93 5.19 -26.10
C GLN A 475 -1.65 6.02 -25.93
N PRO A 476 -0.55 5.66 -26.62
CA PRO A 476 0.66 6.47 -26.59
C PRO A 476 0.40 7.83 -27.26
N PRO A 477 0.93 8.94 -26.73
CA PRO A 477 0.56 10.29 -27.16
C PRO A 477 1.04 10.73 -28.55
N ASN A 478 1.56 9.86 -29.44
CA ASN A 478 1.96 10.25 -30.80
C ASN A 478 2.14 9.05 -31.75
N MET A 479 1.05 8.40 -32.16
CA MET A 479 1.06 7.67 -33.44
C MET A 479 -0.17 8.04 -34.27
N PRO A 480 -0.01 8.44 -35.56
CA PRO A 480 -1.15 8.63 -36.44
C PRO A 480 -1.89 7.30 -36.55
N GLY A 481 -3.19 7.33 -36.23
CA GLY A 481 -4.03 6.13 -36.19
C GLY A 481 -4.00 5.38 -37.52
N PRO A 482 -4.00 4.03 -37.50
CA PRO A 482 -4.09 3.25 -38.73
C PRO A 482 -5.42 3.57 -39.42
N SER A 483 -5.32 3.90 -40.71
CA SER A 483 -6.48 4.16 -41.57
C SER A 483 -7.47 3.01 -41.50
N ALA A 484 -8.75 3.36 -41.36
CA ALA A 484 -9.86 2.44 -41.20
C ALA A 484 -9.90 1.38 -42.31
N ALA A 485 -9.81 0.11 -41.92
CA ALA A 485 -10.23 -1.02 -42.75
C ALA A 485 -10.84 -2.14 -41.87
N ALA A 486 -12.14 -2.33 -42.08
CA ALA A 486 -12.94 -3.55 -41.92
C ALA A 486 -12.88 -4.36 -40.60
N GLY A 487 -13.91 -4.17 -39.77
CA GLY A 487 -14.85 -5.23 -39.38
C GLY A 487 -14.32 -6.48 -38.68
N PHE A 488 -14.14 -6.41 -37.35
CA PHE A 488 -14.27 -7.56 -36.46
C PHE A 488 -15.16 -7.19 -35.27
N GLY A 489 -16.06 -8.10 -34.91
CA GLY A 489 -17.13 -7.88 -33.94
C GLY A 489 -16.60 -7.37 -32.60
N VAL A 490 -17.22 -6.30 -32.12
CA VAL A 490 -16.98 -5.71 -30.80
C VAL A 490 -17.57 -6.67 -29.76
N GLY A 491 -16.79 -7.67 -29.34
CA GLY A 491 -17.05 -8.35 -28.08
C GLY A 491 -16.95 -7.30 -26.98
N PHE A 492 -18.02 -7.09 -26.22
CA PHE A 492 -18.02 -6.20 -25.06
C PHE A 492 -16.85 -6.59 -24.16
N ALA A 493 -15.86 -5.71 -24.02
CA ALA A 493 -14.78 -5.91 -23.06
C ALA A 493 -15.40 -5.99 -21.65
N PRO A 494 -14.97 -6.95 -20.80
CA PRO A 494 -15.49 -7.03 -19.44
C PRO A 494 -15.21 -5.73 -18.67
N PRO A 495 -16.07 -5.34 -17.72
CA PRO A 495 -15.89 -4.13 -16.92
C PRO A 495 -14.54 -4.10 -16.19
N SER A 496 -13.95 -2.92 -16.09
CA SER A 496 -12.72 -2.62 -15.37
C SER A 496 -12.89 -2.59 -13.85
N TYR A 497 -11.78 -2.71 -13.12
CA TYR A 497 -11.78 -2.52 -11.66
C TYR A 497 -12.30 -1.15 -11.22
N SER A 498 -11.91 -0.09 -11.91
CA SER A 498 -12.38 1.27 -11.60
C SER A 498 -13.88 1.43 -11.83
N GLU A 499 -14.42 0.83 -12.89
CA GLU A 499 -15.87 0.81 -13.14
C GLU A 499 -16.61 -0.01 -12.08
N ALA A 500 -16.08 -1.19 -11.70
CA ALA A 500 -16.66 -1.99 -10.62
C ALA A 500 -16.71 -1.22 -9.30
N MET A 501 -15.67 -0.42 -9.06
CA MET A 501 -15.49 0.39 -7.88
C MET A 501 -16.22 1.74 -7.90
N ASN A 502 -16.88 2.09 -9.01
CA ASN A 502 -17.49 3.41 -9.23
C ASN A 502 -16.51 4.58 -8.98
N GLU A 503 -15.22 4.38 -9.25
CA GLU A 503 -14.22 5.43 -9.26
C GLU A 503 -14.37 6.19 -10.57
N LYS A 504 -14.98 7.40 -10.54
CA LYS A 504 -15.00 8.28 -11.72
C LYS A 504 -13.55 8.63 -12.08
N GLN A 505 -13.18 8.35 -13.33
CA GLN A 505 -11.88 8.70 -13.93
C GLN A 505 -11.68 10.21 -13.99
#